data_AF-A0A1F1UVH5-F1
#
_entry.id   AF-A0A1F1UVH5-F1
#
_cell.length_a   1.000
_cell.length_b   1.000
_cell.length_c   1.000
_cell.angle_alpha   90.00
_cell.angle_beta   90.00
_cell.angle_gamma   90.00
#
_symmetry.space_group_name_H-M   'P 1'
#
loop_
_entity.id
_entity.type
_entity.pdbx_description
1 polymer ?
#
loop_
_entity_poly.entity_id
_entity_poly.type
_entity_poly.pdbx_seq_one_letter_code
_entity_poly.pdbx_strand_id
1 'polypeptide(L)'
;MKGLPHKPYKTIAAMRFLFARIYPGSSWSEEMVNLLQSFVRRSGIPLVAMGFPEGWDEELIWRRNYEPDLHDYKVIDHINQIECITQPKLLETFHPERDERGRKALLRYLVKNEGIFLHETGETKYYPTFQFNTDLSDVDPNMGNVNEVLIDKFAGREPVAQAVQQWWVTGDLGPSTECAPITEVKRRPDLVLQRAKRLTPFESGS
;
A
#
# COMPACT_ATOMS: atom_id res chain seq x y z
N MET A 1 41.72 6.22 -12.04
CA MET A 1 41.39 5.11 -11.10
C MET A 1 40.06 4.52 -11.51
N LYS A 2 40.00 3.21 -11.81
CA LYS A 2 38.73 2.51 -12.07
C LYS A 2 37.97 2.45 -10.74
N GLY A 3 36.74 3.00 -10.71
CA GLY A 3 35.91 3.01 -9.52
C GLY A 3 35.63 1.60 -9.01
N LEU A 4 35.58 1.43 -7.69
CA LEU A 4 35.23 0.16 -7.06
C LEU A 4 33.86 -0.31 -7.58
N PRO A 5 33.70 -1.60 -7.94
CA PRO A 5 32.49 -2.14 -8.58
C PRO A 5 31.25 -2.07 -7.69
N HIS A 6 31.43 -1.88 -6.38
CA HIS A 6 30.37 -1.72 -5.41
C HIS A 6 30.31 -0.26 -4.96
N LYS A 7 29.12 0.35 -5.04
CA LYS A 7 28.84 1.69 -4.53
C LYS A 7 28.26 1.56 -3.11
N PRO A 8 29.10 1.46 -2.05
CA PRO A 8 28.65 1.27 -0.67
C PRO A 8 27.57 2.25 -0.23
N TYR A 9 27.56 3.47 -0.77
CA TYR A 9 26.50 4.45 -0.51
C TYR A 9 25.09 3.87 -0.66
N LYS A 10 24.79 3.18 -1.76
CA LYS A 10 23.44 2.62 -2.00
C LYS A 10 23.06 1.58 -0.95
N THR A 11 24.01 0.73 -0.56
CA THR A 11 23.79 -0.29 0.46
C THR A 11 23.57 0.33 1.83
N ILE A 12 24.38 1.32 2.21
CA ILE A 12 24.26 1.97 3.53
C ILE A 12 23.00 2.83 3.58
N ALA A 13 22.63 3.51 2.49
CA ALA A 13 21.34 4.20 2.37
C ALA A 13 20.16 3.23 2.49
N ALA A 14 20.21 2.07 1.83
CA ALA A 14 19.18 1.03 1.98
C ALA A 14 19.10 0.51 3.43
N MET A 15 20.25 0.28 4.09
CA MET A 15 20.28 -0.09 5.50
C MET A 15 19.68 1.02 6.38
N ARG A 16 20.01 2.29 6.14
CA ARG A 16 19.42 3.43 6.88
C ARG A 16 17.91 3.45 6.76
N PHE A 17 17.39 3.27 5.55
CA PHE A 17 15.96 3.16 5.30
C PHE A 17 15.33 2.02 6.11
N LEU A 18 15.92 0.82 6.08
CA LEU A 18 15.43 -0.35 6.81
C LEU A 18 15.48 -0.16 8.33
N PHE A 19 16.56 0.41 8.87
CA PHE A 19 16.67 0.67 10.30
C PHE A 19 15.69 1.75 10.76
N ALA A 20 15.47 2.79 9.96
CA ALA A 20 14.43 3.79 10.26
C ALA A 20 13.04 3.16 10.35
N ARG A 21 12.77 2.12 9.55
CA ARG A 21 11.52 1.35 9.55
C ARG A 21 11.39 0.39 10.74
N ILE A 22 12.41 -0.45 10.97
CA ILE A 22 12.31 -1.59 11.90
C ILE A 22 12.63 -1.16 13.33
N TYR A 23 13.49 -0.15 13.49
CA TYR A 23 13.94 0.32 14.80
C TYR A 23 14.02 1.85 14.83
N PRO A 24 12.86 2.53 14.81
CA PRO A 24 12.79 3.98 14.89
C PRO A 24 13.47 4.48 16.18
N GLY A 25 14.32 5.50 16.07
CA GLY A 25 15.13 6.01 17.20
C GLY A 25 16.50 5.33 17.36
N SER A 26 16.88 4.39 16.49
CA SER A 26 18.22 3.82 16.49
C SER A 26 19.33 4.86 16.29
N SER A 27 20.36 4.81 17.14
CA SER A 27 21.61 5.57 16.98
C SER A 27 22.46 5.09 15.80
N TRP A 28 22.12 3.96 15.16
CA TRP A 28 22.91 3.35 14.08
C TRP A 28 23.27 4.35 12.98
N SER A 29 22.34 5.23 12.61
CA SER A 29 22.58 6.23 11.57
C SER A 29 23.67 7.24 11.96
N GLU A 30 23.63 7.72 13.21
CA GLU A 30 24.65 8.63 13.76
C GLU A 30 26.00 7.92 13.87
N GLU A 31 26.01 6.67 14.33
CA GLU A 31 27.21 5.84 14.43
C GLU A 31 27.85 5.59 13.05
N MET A 32 27.04 5.32 12.03
CA MET A 32 27.52 5.11 10.66
C MET A 32 28.10 6.37 10.04
N VAL A 33 27.46 7.53 10.24
CA VAL A 33 28.02 8.82 9.78
C VAL A 33 29.37 9.08 10.46
N ASN A 34 29.46 8.87 11.78
CA ASN A 34 30.71 9.00 12.53
C ASN A 34 31.80 8.04 12.05
N LEU A 35 31.43 6.81 11.70
CA LEU A 35 32.34 5.79 11.17
C LEU A 35 32.86 6.19 9.78
N LEU A 36 31.99 6.68 8.90
CA LEU A 36 32.37 7.16 7.57
C LEU A 36 33.32 8.37 7.65
N GLN A 37 32.99 9.37 8.47
CA GLN A 37 33.85 10.54 8.67
C GLN A 37 35.22 10.15 9.26
N SER A 38 35.23 9.20 10.20
CA SER A 38 36.48 8.69 10.80
C SER A 38 37.32 7.87 9.83
N PHE A 39 36.69 7.15 8.90
CA PHE A 39 37.38 6.45 7.81
C PHE A 39 38.07 7.44 6.85
N VAL A 40 37.39 8.50 6.44
CA VAL A 40 37.96 9.54 5.57
C VAL A 40 39.17 10.19 6.23
N ARG A 41 39.04 10.60 7.50
CA ARG A 41 40.14 11.22 8.26
C ARG A 41 41.38 10.34 8.37
N ARG A 42 41.20 9.02 8.51
CA ARG A 42 42.32 8.07 8.66
C ARG A 42 42.94 7.62 7.35
N SER A 43 42.13 7.42 6.32
CA SER A 43 42.59 6.86 5.04
C SER A 43 42.99 7.92 4.01
N GLY A 44 42.48 9.16 4.16
CA GLY A 44 42.60 10.20 3.14
C GLY A 44 41.81 9.91 1.86
N ILE A 45 41.02 8.83 1.81
CA ILE A 45 40.22 8.47 0.64
C ILE A 45 38.90 9.25 0.70
N PRO A 46 38.60 10.09 -0.31
CA PRO A 46 37.34 10.83 -0.34
C PRO A 46 36.15 9.88 -0.59
N LEU A 47 35.02 10.12 0.07
CA LEU A 47 33.82 9.29 -0.06
C LEU A 47 33.26 9.25 -1.49
N VAL A 48 33.50 10.30 -2.29
CA VAL A 48 33.15 10.32 -3.72
C VAL A 48 33.82 9.18 -4.49
N ALA A 49 35.06 8.82 -4.14
CA ALA A 49 35.75 7.67 -4.73
C ALA A 49 35.13 6.32 -4.32
N MET A 50 34.30 6.33 -3.26
CA MET A 50 33.51 5.19 -2.77
C MET A 50 32.05 5.25 -3.26
N GLY A 51 31.73 6.15 -4.20
CA GLY A 51 30.40 6.23 -4.80
C GLY A 51 29.35 6.96 -3.94
N PHE A 52 29.76 7.73 -2.94
CA PHE A 52 28.90 8.71 -2.27
C PHE A 52 28.76 9.96 -3.15
N PRO A 53 27.56 10.50 -3.34
CA PRO A 53 27.39 11.78 -4.03
C PRO A 53 28.00 12.93 -3.20
N GLU A 54 28.28 14.05 -3.86
CA GLU A 54 28.57 15.31 -3.17
C GLU A 54 27.33 15.75 -2.38
N GLY A 55 27.51 16.26 -1.15
CA GLY A 55 26.39 16.61 -0.25
C GLY A 55 25.55 15.42 0.23
N TRP A 56 26.07 14.20 0.19
CA TRP A 56 25.32 13.00 0.56
C TRP A 56 24.72 13.06 1.97
N ASP A 57 25.33 13.78 2.91
CA ASP A 57 24.92 13.96 4.30
C ASP A 57 23.79 14.99 4.47
N GLU A 58 23.51 15.79 3.43
CA GLU A 58 22.41 16.75 3.38
C GLU A 58 21.09 16.10 2.91
N GLU A 59 21.17 14.93 2.27
CA GLU A 59 20.03 14.16 1.79
C GLU A 59 19.08 13.77 2.93
N LEU A 60 17.78 13.76 2.65
CA LEU A 60 16.71 13.55 3.65
C LEU A 60 16.93 12.29 4.52
N ILE A 61 17.42 11.21 3.91
CA ILE A 61 17.64 9.91 4.55
C ILE A 61 18.68 9.94 5.69
N TRP A 62 19.58 10.94 5.69
CA TRP A 62 20.65 11.09 6.69
C TRP A 62 20.31 12.08 7.81
N ARG A 63 19.14 12.71 7.75
CA ARG A 63 18.67 13.54 8.87
C ARG A 63 18.51 12.68 10.12
N ARG A 64 18.83 13.28 11.27
CA ARG A 64 18.74 12.65 12.59
C ARG A 64 17.35 12.04 12.84
N ASN A 65 16.32 12.81 12.51
CA ASN A 65 14.92 12.41 12.64
C ASN A 65 14.34 11.96 11.29
N TYR A 66 15.15 11.32 10.44
CA TYR A 66 14.61 10.74 9.22
C TYR A 66 13.57 9.68 9.57
N GLU A 67 12.34 9.99 9.19
CA GLU A 67 11.22 9.07 9.14
C GLU A 67 10.90 8.87 7.67
N PRO A 68 10.85 7.62 7.17
CA PRO A 68 10.41 7.38 5.80
C PRO A 68 8.99 7.94 5.63
N ASP A 69 8.64 8.46 4.44
CA ASP A 69 7.24 8.72 4.15
C ASP A 69 6.50 7.37 4.12
N LEU A 70 5.74 7.10 5.18
CA LEU A 70 5.08 5.83 5.42
C LEU A 70 3.68 5.77 4.78
N HIS A 71 3.26 6.78 4.01
CA HIS A 71 1.93 6.74 3.36
C HIS A 71 1.81 5.55 2.40
N ASP A 72 2.76 5.42 1.45
CA ASP A 72 2.86 4.26 0.56
C ASP A 72 3.01 2.94 1.31
N TYR A 73 3.71 2.95 2.45
CA TYR A 73 3.90 1.75 3.27
C TYR A 73 2.59 1.25 3.88
N LYS A 74 1.75 2.13 4.45
CA LYS A 74 0.46 1.72 5.00
C LYS A 74 -0.39 1.08 3.91
N VAL A 75 -0.34 1.64 2.69
CA VAL A 75 -1.03 1.05 1.54
C VAL A 75 -0.44 -0.33 1.19
N ILE A 76 0.88 -0.49 1.16
CA ILE A 76 1.55 -1.77 0.89
C ILE A 76 1.21 -2.84 1.93
N ASP A 77 1.17 -2.48 3.22
CA ASP A 77 0.79 -3.43 4.27
C ASP A 77 -0.65 -3.92 4.09
N HIS A 78 -1.58 -3.05 3.69
CA HIS A 78 -2.94 -3.46 3.32
C HIS A 78 -2.93 -4.34 2.06
N ILE A 79 -2.19 -3.97 1.01
CA ILE A 79 -2.05 -4.79 -0.20
C ILE A 79 -1.53 -6.19 0.15
N ASN A 80 -0.63 -6.34 1.14
CA ASN A 80 -0.08 -7.63 1.53
C ASN A 80 -1.02 -8.49 2.40
N GLN A 81 -2.08 -7.91 2.96
CA GLN A 81 -3.07 -8.66 3.75
C GLN A 81 -4.04 -9.48 2.90
N ILE A 82 -4.15 -9.15 1.61
CA ILE A 82 -5.12 -9.77 0.70
C ILE A 82 -4.53 -9.92 -0.69
N GLU A 83 -4.99 -10.92 -1.44
CA GLU A 83 -4.58 -11.04 -2.83
C GLU A 83 -5.06 -9.84 -3.65
N CYS A 84 -4.11 -9.19 -4.33
CA CYS A 84 -4.33 -8.04 -5.19
C CYS A 84 -3.77 -8.30 -6.59
N ILE A 85 -4.43 -7.74 -7.60
CA ILE A 85 -3.99 -7.76 -9.00
C ILE A 85 -3.69 -6.34 -9.48
N THR A 86 -2.62 -6.18 -10.27
CA THR A 86 -2.30 -4.87 -10.86
C THR A 86 -3.24 -4.56 -12.02
N GLN A 87 -3.51 -3.27 -12.27
CA GLN A 87 -4.36 -2.87 -13.38
C GLN A 87 -3.93 -3.48 -14.74
N PRO A 88 -2.64 -3.44 -15.15
CA PRO A 88 -2.24 -4.03 -16.43
C PRO A 88 -2.60 -5.52 -16.53
N LYS A 89 -2.43 -6.26 -15.42
CA LYS A 89 -2.73 -7.69 -15.39
C LYS A 89 -4.23 -7.97 -15.41
N LEU A 90 -5.03 -7.20 -14.67
CA LEU A 90 -6.49 -7.30 -14.68
C LEU A 90 -7.07 -7.00 -16.07
N LEU A 91 -6.51 -6.04 -16.79
CA LEU A 91 -6.95 -5.68 -18.13
C LEU A 91 -6.75 -6.80 -19.16
N GLU A 92 -5.95 -7.83 -18.89
CA GLU A 92 -5.80 -8.99 -19.78
C GLU A 92 -7.10 -9.82 -19.85
N THR A 93 -7.88 -9.87 -18.77
CA THR A 93 -9.07 -10.73 -18.63
C THR A 93 -10.39 -9.97 -18.45
N PHE A 94 -10.35 -8.78 -17.85
CA PHE A 94 -11.54 -8.01 -17.48
C PHE A 94 -12.31 -7.52 -18.71
N HIS A 95 -13.59 -7.86 -18.82
CA HIS A 95 -14.46 -7.56 -19.96
C HIS A 95 -13.77 -7.80 -21.31
N PRO A 96 -13.53 -9.06 -21.69
CA PRO A 96 -12.77 -9.42 -22.88
C PRO A 96 -13.40 -8.89 -24.17
N GLU A 97 -14.71 -8.65 -24.18
CA GLU A 97 -15.46 -8.07 -25.28
C GLU A 97 -15.12 -6.59 -25.56
N ARG A 98 -14.48 -5.90 -24.60
CA ARG A 98 -14.06 -4.50 -24.73
C ARG A 98 -12.60 -4.41 -25.18
N ASP A 99 -12.25 -3.30 -25.82
CA ASP A 99 -10.86 -2.93 -26.06
C ASP A 99 -10.20 -2.42 -24.76
N GLU A 100 -8.86 -2.32 -24.73
CA GLU A 100 -8.13 -1.89 -23.53
C GLU A 100 -8.60 -0.51 -23.01
N ARG A 101 -8.91 0.42 -23.92
CA ARG A 101 -9.42 1.75 -23.57
C ARG A 101 -10.79 1.66 -22.89
N GLY A 102 -11.69 0.84 -23.42
CA GLY A 102 -13.01 0.57 -22.88
C GLY A 102 -12.96 -0.14 -21.53
N ARG A 103 -12.05 -1.10 -21.34
CA ARG A 103 -11.80 -1.78 -20.07
C ARG A 103 -11.29 -0.80 -19.00
N LYS A 104 -10.30 0.03 -19.34
CA LYS A 104 -9.80 1.11 -18.45
C LYS A 104 -10.89 2.11 -18.08
N ALA A 105 -11.74 2.49 -19.03
CA ALA A 105 -12.85 3.40 -18.79
C ALA A 105 -13.91 2.79 -17.85
N LEU A 106 -14.19 1.49 -18.01
CA LEU A 106 -15.10 0.77 -17.14
C LEU A 106 -14.57 0.65 -15.70
N LEU A 107 -13.28 0.28 -15.51
CA LEU A 107 -12.68 0.26 -14.18
C LEU A 107 -12.76 1.63 -13.50
N ARG A 108 -12.45 2.71 -14.22
CA ARG A 108 -12.61 4.08 -13.68
C ARG A 108 -14.06 4.39 -13.33
N TYR A 109 -15.02 3.96 -14.14
CA TYR A 109 -16.43 4.13 -13.86
C TYR A 109 -16.84 3.37 -12.60
N LEU A 110 -16.43 2.11 -12.44
CA LEU A 110 -16.78 1.28 -11.29
C LEU A 110 -16.18 1.82 -9.99
N VAL A 111 -14.94 2.31 -10.02
CA VAL A 111 -14.32 3.00 -8.87
C VAL A 111 -15.08 4.28 -8.52
N LYS A 112 -15.40 5.09 -9.54
CA LYS A 112 -16.12 6.36 -9.34
C LYS A 112 -17.52 6.17 -8.77
N ASN A 113 -18.20 5.09 -9.16
CA ASN A 113 -19.54 4.76 -8.67
C ASN A 113 -19.50 3.73 -7.53
N GLU A 114 -18.36 3.59 -6.84
CA GLU A 114 -18.25 2.85 -5.57
C GLU A 114 -18.55 1.34 -5.66
N GLY A 115 -18.65 0.78 -6.88
CA GLY A 115 -18.81 -0.66 -7.07
C GLY A 115 -17.53 -1.46 -6.78
N ILE A 116 -16.37 -0.81 -6.89
CA ILE A 116 -15.07 -1.38 -6.50
C ILE A 116 -14.19 -0.32 -5.84
N PHE A 117 -13.19 -0.77 -5.10
CA PHE A 117 -12.10 0.07 -4.61
C PHE A 117 -10.74 -0.47 -5.07
N LEU A 118 -9.73 0.40 -4.97
CA LEU A 118 -8.35 0.09 -5.31
C LEU A 118 -7.40 0.75 -4.32
N HIS A 119 -6.17 0.26 -4.31
CA HIS A 119 -5.03 0.85 -3.64
C HIS A 119 -4.06 1.43 -4.67
N GLU A 120 -3.47 2.58 -4.38
CA GLU A 120 -2.44 3.19 -5.21
C GLU A 120 -1.15 3.34 -4.41
N THR A 121 -0.03 2.90 -4.99
CA THR A 121 1.30 3.23 -4.49
C THR A 121 2.19 3.65 -5.65
N GLY A 122 2.76 4.84 -5.55
CA GLY A 122 3.32 5.56 -6.70
C GLY A 122 2.31 5.64 -7.85
N GLU A 123 2.69 5.16 -9.04
CA GLU A 123 1.83 5.12 -10.24
C GLU A 123 1.08 3.79 -10.41
N THR A 124 1.29 2.83 -9.52
CA THR A 124 0.76 1.47 -9.67
C THR A 124 -0.57 1.32 -8.93
N LYS A 125 -1.58 0.82 -9.64
CA LYS A 125 -2.93 0.57 -9.11
C LYS A 125 -3.12 -0.92 -8.85
N TYR A 126 -3.55 -1.25 -7.64
CA TYR A 126 -3.79 -2.58 -7.15
C TYR A 126 -5.27 -2.75 -6.79
N TYR A 127 -5.90 -3.77 -7.36
CA TYR A 127 -7.29 -4.11 -7.09
C TYR A 127 -7.33 -5.40 -6.27
N PRO A 128 -7.95 -5.42 -5.08
CA PRO A 128 -8.20 -6.68 -4.38
C PRO A 128 -9.01 -7.66 -5.24
N THR A 129 -8.49 -8.87 -5.43
CA THR A 129 -9.04 -9.85 -6.40
C THR A 129 -10.41 -10.38 -5.99
N PHE A 130 -10.71 -10.41 -4.69
CA PHE A 130 -11.98 -10.92 -4.17
C PHE A 130 -13.21 -10.15 -4.68
N GLN A 131 -13.03 -8.92 -5.17
CA GLN A 131 -14.11 -8.09 -5.72
C GLN A 131 -14.59 -8.59 -7.09
N PHE A 132 -13.83 -9.46 -7.75
CA PHE A 132 -14.11 -9.97 -9.08
C PHE A 132 -14.56 -11.43 -9.02
N ASN A 133 -15.19 -11.89 -10.11
CA ASN A 133 -15.43 -13.31 -10.31
C ASN A 133 -14.13 -14.11 -10.45
N THR A 134 -14.21 -15.44 -10.34
CA THR A 134 -13.03 -16.33 -10.29
C THR A 134 -12.09 -16.20 -11.49
N ASP A 135 -12.63 -15.89 -12.67
CA ASP A 135 -11.90 -15.70 -13.92
C ASP A 135 -11.50 -14.25 -14.20
N LEU A 136 -11.80 -13.33 -13.27
CA LEU A 136 -11.47 -11.91 -13.34
C LEU A 136 -12.03 -11.21 -14.60
N SER A 137 -13.15 -11.72 -15.12
CA SER A 137 -13.82 -11.20 -16.31
C SER A 137 -14.85 -10.11 -15.98
N ASP A 138 -15.37 -10.07 -14.75
CA ASP A 138 -16.33 -9.07 -14.27
C ASP A 138 -16.23 -8.90 -12.73
N VAL A 139 -16.87 -7.88 -12.19
CA VAL A 139 -17.06 -7.67 -10.75
C VAL A 139 -18.07 -8.69 -10.21
N ASP A 140 -17.81 -9.29 -9.04
CA ASP A 140 -18.80 -10.12 -8.36
C ASP A 140 -19.93 -9.21 -7.82
N PRO A 141 -21.20 -9.38 -8.24
CA PRO A 141 -22.28 -8.50 -7.84
C PRO A 141 -22.52 -8.45 -6.33
N ASN A 142 -22.27 -9.54 -5.60
CA ASN A 142 -22.43 -9.57 -4.16
C ASN A 142 -21.37 -8.71 -3.47
N MET A 143 -20.16 -8.69 -4.01
CA MET A 143 -19.07 -7.87 -3.52
C MET A 143 -19.32 -6.40 -3.85
N GLY A 144 -19.72 -6.10 -5.08
CA GLY A 144 -20.03 -4.74 -5.53
C GLY A 144 -21.12 -4.07 -4.70
N ASN A 145 -22.25 -4.77 -4.46
CA ASN A 145 -23.34 -4.25 -3.63
C ASN A 145 -22.92 -3.94 -2.19
N VAL A 146 -21.97 -4.71 -1.64
CA VAL A 146 -21.45 -4.46 -0.29
C VAL A 146 -20.46 -3.30 -0.31
N ASN A 147 -19.59 -3.23 -1.33
CA ASN A 147 -18.64 -2.13 -1.49
C ASN A 147 -19.33 -0.77 -1.58
N GLU A 148 -20.40 -0.66 -2.37
CA GLU A 148 -21.19 0.59 -2.49
C GLU A 148 -21.65 1.08 -1.11
N VAL A 149 -22.17 0.16 -0.27
CA VAL A 149 -22.59 0.51 1.09
C VAL A 149 -21.41 0.91 1.96
N LEU A 150 -20.30 0.17 1.92
CA LEU A 150 -19.16 0.43 2.80
C LEU A 150 -18.43 1.72 2.43
N ILE A 151 -18.27 2.01 1.14
CA ILE A 151 -17.59 3.23 0.67
C ILE A 151 -18.39 4.46 1.10
N ASP A 152 -19.71 4.47 0.91
CA ASP A 152 -20.59 5.54 1.43
C ASP A 152 -20.46 5.70 2.96
N LYS A 153 -20.54 4.59 3.71
CA LYS A 153 -20.42 4.62 5.18
C LYS A 153 -19.07 5.12 5.68
N PHE A 154 -18.01 4.87 4.93
CA PHE A 154 -16.65 5.25 5.27
C PHE A 154 -16.16 6.50 4.53
N ALA A 155 -17.01 7.21 3.77
CA ALA A 155 -16.60 8.38 2.99
C ALA A 155 -15.91 9.49 3.82
N GLY A 156 -16.22 9.58 5.12
CA GLY A 156 -15.56 10.51 6.05
C GLY A 156 -14.22 10.03 6.63
N ARG A 157 -13.77 8.82 6.28
CA ARG A 157 -12.56 8.17 6.85
C ARG A 157 -11.48 8.04 5.79
N GLU A 158 -10.39 8.77 5.96
CA GLU A 158 -9.23 8.67 5.06
C GLU A 158 -8.14 7.73 5.61
N PRO A 159 -7.66 6.73 4.83
CA PRO A 159 -8.08 6.34 3.48
C PRO A 159 -9.29 5.39 3.45
N VAL A 160 -10.30 5.69 2.63
CA VAL A 160 -11.56 4.92 2.53
C VAL A 160 -11.31 3.47 2.13
N ALA A 161 -10.47 3.24 1.11
CA ALA A 161 -10.15 1.90 0.61
C ALA A 161 -9.58 0.96 1.70
N GLN A 162 -8.77 1.50 2.61
CA GLN A 162 -8.20 0.74 3.73
C GLN A 162 -9.28 0.36 4.74
N ALA A 163 -10.19 1.29 5.06
CA ALA A 163 -11.31 1.01 5.96
C ALA A 163 -12.26 -0.05 5.40
N VAL A 164 -12.59 0.03 4.11
CA VAL A 164 -13.42 -0.96 3.40
C VAL A 164 -12.74 -2.33 3.42
N GLN A 165 -11.46 -2.42 3.05
CA GLN A 165 -10.73 -3.69 3.09
C GLN A 165 -10.68 -4.28 4.50
N GLN A 166 -10.36 -3.45 5.50
CA GLN A 166 -10.27 -3.90 6.88
C GLN A 166 -11.59 -4.52 7.34
N TRP A 167 -12.72 -3.91 6.98
CA TRP A 167 -14.03 -4.47 7.28
C TRP A 167 -14.24 -5.84 6.62
N TRP A 168 -13.86 -6.01 5.35
CA TRP A 168 -13.93 -7.30 4.68
C TRP A 168 -13.11 -8.40 5.36
N VAL A 169 -11.94 -8.04 5.89
CA VAL A 169 -11.00 -8.99 6.53
C VAL A 169 -11.40 -9.32 7.97
N THR A 170 -11.84 -8.35 8.77
CA THR A 170 -12.10 -8.58 10.21
C THR A 170 -13.57 -8.63 10.58
N GLY A 171 -14.46 -8.14 9.72
CA GLY A 171 -15.91 -8.16 9.92
C GLY A 171 -16.46 -7.27 11.01
N ASP A 172 -15.60 -6.61 11.78
CA ASP A 172 -16.05 -5.77 12.87
C ASP A 172 -14.99 -4.77 13.37
N LEU A 173 -15.51 -3.69 13.97
CA LEU A 173 -14.96 -2.98 15.13
C LEU A 173 -15.79 -3.36 16.39
N GLY A 174 -16.26 -4.61 16.47
CA GLY A 174 -17.22 -5.15 17.45
C GLY A 174 -17.04 -6.67 17.70
N PRO A 175 -17.81 -7.30 18.61
CA PRO A 175 -17.46 -8.63 19.10
C PRO A 175 -17.97 -9.77 18.20
N SER A 176 -17.00 -10.51 17.67
CA SER A 176 -17.03 -11.94 17.32
C SER A 176 -18.12 -12.40 16.35
N THR A 177 -17.88 -12.24 15.06
CA THR A 177 -18.40 -13.20 14.06
C THR A 177 -17.39 -14.32 13.83
N GLU A 178 -17.86 -15.57 13.81
CA GLU A 178 -17.03 -16.78 13.65
C GLU A 178 -16.24 -16.83 12.32
N CYS A 179 -16.61 -16.01 11.33
CA CYS A 179 -15.98 -15.97 10.02
C CYS A 179 -15.88 -14.53 9.48
N ALA A 180 -14.79 -14.23 8.77
CA ALA A 180 -14.58 -12.96 8.09
C ALA A 180 -15.61 -12.75 6.95
N PRO A 181 -16.16 -11.54 6.74
CA PRO A 181 -17.15 -11.27 5.69
C PRO A 181 -16.71 -11.72 4.31
N ILE A 182 -15.42 -11.57 3.99
CA ILE A 182 -14.83 -11.98 2.71
C ILE A 182 -15.03 -13.47 2.41
N THR A 183 -15.09 -14.30 3.45
CA THR A 183 -15.33 -15.74 3.33
C THR A 183 -16.83 -16.06 3.44
N GLU A 184 -17.55 -15.34 4.31
CA GLU A 184 -18.97 -15.55 4.57
C GLU A 184 -19.86 -15.19 3.37
N VAL A 185 -19.50 -14.15 2.61
CA VAL A 185 -20.30 -13.63 1.49
C VAL A 185 -20.56 -14.69 0.41
N LYS A 186 -19.64 -15.65 0.22
CA LYS A 186 -19.82 -16.77 -0.72
C LYS A 186 -20.96 -17.72 -0.31
N ARG A 187 -21.28 -17.77 0.99
CA ARG A 187 -22.31 -18.66 1.55
C ARG A 187 -23.60 -17.92 1.90
N ARG A 188 -23.48 -16.68 2.38
CA ARG A 188 -24.59 -15.89 2.92
C ARG A 188 -24.47 -14.40 2.50
N PRO A 189 -24.57 -14.10 1.20
CA PRO A 189 -24.36 -12.73 0.69
C PRO A 189 -25.32 -11.72 1.30
N ASP A 190 -26.60 -12.09 1.47
CA ASP A 190 -27.61 -11.20 2.08
C ASP A 190 -27.28 -10.83 3.52
N LEU A 191 -26.71 -11.77 4.30
CA LEU A 191 -26.33 -11.51 5.69
C LEU A 191 -25.17 -10.51 5.75
N VAL A 192 -24.17 -10.69 4.89
CA VAL A 192 -23.01 -9.78 4.81
C VAL A 192 -23.46 -8.38 4.41
N LEU A 193 -24.35 -8.26 3.41
CA LEU A 193 -24.92 -6.99 3.02
C LEU A 193 -25.73 -6.32 4.15
N GLN A 194 -26.52 -7.09 4.89
CA GLN A 194 -27.24 -6.57 6.06
C GLN A 194 -26.28 -6.08 7.15
N ARG A 195 -25.16 -6.79 7.38
CA ARG A 195 -24.12 -6.35 8.33
C ARG A 195 -23.52 -5.01 7.90
N ALA A 196 -23.16 -4.86 6.62
CA ALA A 196 -22.64 -3.61 6.09
C ALA A 196 -23.64 -2.45 6.27
N LYS A 197 -24.92 -2.68 5.98
CA LYS A 197 -25.99 -1.66 6.13
C LYS A 197 -26.22 -1.22 7.57
N ARG A 198 -25.96 -2.10 8.56
CA ARG A 198 -26.11 -1.80 10.00
C ARG A 198 -24.98 -0.95 10.56
N LEU A 199 -23.88 -0.77 9.83
CA LEU A 199 -22.82 0.13 10.27
C LEU A 199 -23.38 1.56 10.40
N THR A 200 -23.05 2.20 11.50
CA THR A 200 -23.24 3.64 11.65
C THR A 200 -22.28 4.35 10.70
N PRO A 201 -22.73 5.37 9.93
CA PRO A 201 -21.83 6.19 9.13
C PRO A 201 -20.72 6.77 10.01
N PHE A 202 -19.54 6.95 9.42
CA PHE A 202 -18.47 7.63 10.10
C PHE A 202 -18.81 9.13 10.23
N GLU A 203 -19.07 9.61 11.44
CA GLU A 203 -19.21 11.03 11.73
C GLU A 203 -17.82 11.63 11.92
N SER A 204 -17.39 12.48 10.98
CA SER A 204 -16.18 13.29 11.15
C SER A 204 -16.39 14.22 12.34
N GLY A 205 -15.71 13.95 13.46
CA GLY A 205 -15.75 14.82 14.64
C GLY A 205 -15.43 16.27 14.26
N SER A 206 -16.26 17.20 14.72
CA SER A 206 -16.10 18.66 14.58
C SER A 206 -14.81 19.18 15.21
#